data_AF-A0A2A7WMX2-F1
#
_entry.id   AF-A0A2A7WMX2-F1
#
_cell.length_a   1.000
_cell.length_b   1.000
_cell.length_c   1.000
_cell.angle_alpha   90.00
_cell.angle_beta   90.00
_cell.angle_gamma   90.00
#
_symmetry.space_group_name_H-M   'P 1'
#
loop_
_entity.id
_entity.type
_entity.pdbx_description
1 polymer ?
#
loop_
_entity_poly.entity_id
_entity_poly.type
_entity_poly.pdbx_seq_one_letter_code
_entity_poly.pdbx_strand_id
1 'polypeptide(L)'
;MKRKIFWIPIIVFIVTTTVFYVCGNLFNIESLKWFNFEETTNGGFTIGGSLNPINFGFAFGFIVEWSIKAGIKSAQLTKTLAMKKLELYKKSSSFF
;
A
#
# COMPACT_ATOMS: atom_id res chain seq x y z
N MET A 1 6.36 15.06 -11.26
CA MET A 1 5.14 14.66 -10.50
C MET A 1 5.42 13.52 -9.50
N LYS A 2 6.43 13.62 -8.61
CA LYS A 2 6.82 12.49 -7.74
C LYS A 2 6.13 12.48 -6.36
N ARG A 3 5.55 13.60 -5.91
CA ARG A 3 4.98 13.74 -4.56
C ARG A 3 3.63 13.04 -4.36
N LYS A 4 2.79 12.90 -5.39
CA LYS A 4 1.44 12.32 -5.24
C LYS A 4 1.45 10.80 -5.05
N ILE A 5 2.44 10.10 -5.58
CA ILE A 5 2.51 8.63 -5.54
C ILE A 5 2.86 8.10 -4.14
N PHE A 6 3.59 8.87 -3.34
CA PHE A 6 3.98 8.46 -1.99
C PHE A 6 2.81 8.43 -0.99
N TRP A 7 1.74 9.18 -1.27
CA TRP A 7 0.55 9.19 -0.41
C TRP A 7 -0.35 7.96 -0.60
N ILE A 8 -0.29 7.32 -1.77
CA ILE A 8 -1.12 6.16 -2.09
C ILE A 8 -0.87 4.99 -1.11
N PRO A 9 0.37 4.53 -0.86
CA PRO A 9 0.61 3.44 0.08
C PRO A 9 0.23 3.82 1.52
N ILE A 10 0.39 5.08 1.92
CA ILE A 10 -0.01 5.57 3.25
C ILE A 10 -1.54 5.54 3.40
N ILE A 11 -2.28 6.01 2.40
CA ILE A 11 -3.75 5.98 2.42
C ILE A 11 -4.25 4.54 2.46
N VAL A 12 -3.66 3.64 1.66
CA VAL A 12 -4.02 2.22 1.67
C VAL A 12 -3.71 1.59 3.03
N PHE A 13 -2.58 1.91 3.65
CA PHE A 13 -2.23 1.47 5.00
C PHE A 13 -3.30 1.88 6.02
N ILE A 14 -3.68 3.16 6.02
CA ILE A 14 -4.68 3.69 6.96
C ILE A 14 -6.02 3.00 6.72
N VAL A 15 -6.49 2.95 5.48
CA VAL A 15 -7.79 2.36 5.13
C VAL A 15 -7.86 0.89 5.48
N THR A 16 -6.86 0.09 5.12
CA THR A 16 -6.83 -1.35 5.42
C THR A 16 -6.83 -1.59 6.93
N THR A 17 -5.99 -0.87 7.66
CA THR A 17 -5.93 -0.95 9.12
C THR A 17 -7.26 -0.58 9.78
N THR A 18 -7.90 0.52 9.34
CA THR A 18 -9.23 0.92 9.83
C THR A 18 -10.30 -0.11 9.52
N VAL A 19 -10.33 -0.66 8.31
CA VAL A 19 -11.31 -1.70 7.92
C VAL A 19 -11.13 -2.94 8.78
N PHE A 20 -9.90 -3.40 9.01
CA PHE A 20 -9.63 -4.54 9.88
C PHE A 20 -10.05 -4.29 11.32
N TYR A 21 -9.83 -3.08 11.85
CA TYR A 21 -10.32 -2.72 13.19
C TYR A 21 -11.85 -2.69 13.27
N VAL A 22 -12.54 -2.15 12.26
CA VAL A 22 -14.00 -2.14 12.20
C VAL A 22 -14.55 -3.56 12.11
N CYS A 23 -13.96 -4.41 11.26
CA CYS A 23 -14.34 -5.82 11.17
C CYS A 23 -14.08 -6.57 12.49
N GLY A 24 -12.93 -6.38 13.13
CA GLY A 24 -12.63 -6.96 14.43
C GLY A 24 -13.65 -6.55 15.49
N ASN A 25 -14.11 -5.30 15.45
CA ASN A 25 -15.15 -4.83 16.35
C ASN A 25 -16.53 -5.43 16.05
N LEU A 26 -16.95 -5.46 14.77
CA LEU A 26 -18.26 -5.98 14.36
C LEU A 26 -18.41 -7.49 14.56
N PHE A 27 -17.36 -8.26 14.30
CA PHE A 27 -17.36 -9.72 14.45
C PHE A 27 -16.87 -10.17 15.83
N ASN A 28 -16.61 -9.23 16.74
CA ASN A 28 -16.12 -9.49 18.09
C ASN A 28 -14.86 -10.36 18.14
N ILE A 29 -13.96 -10.17 17.17
CA ILE A 29 -12.71 -10.94 17.04
C ILE A 29 -11.61 -10.22 17.81
N GLU A 30 -11.22 -10.76 18.96
CA GLU A 30 -10.19 -10.20 19.84
C GLU A 30 -8.86 -9.93 19.13
N SER A 31 -8.45 -10.80 18.20
CA SER A 31 -7.19 -10.68 17.46
C SER A 31 -7.16 -9.54 16.43
N LEU A 32 -8.29 -8.89 16.17
CA LEU A 32 -8.41 -7.72 15.29
C LEU A 32 -8.92 -6.47 16.01
N LYS A 33 -9.21 -6.55 17.31
CA LYS A 33 -9.65 -5.40 18.10
C LYS A 33 -8.46 -4.58 18.59
N TRP A 34 -8.60 -3.25 18.49
CA TRP A 34 -7.65 -2.29 19.05
C TRP A 34 -7.80 -2.15 20.56
N PHE A 35 -9.05 -2.20 21.05
CA PHE A 35 -9.39 -2.22 22.47
C PHE A 35 -10.26 -3.44 22.74
N ASN A 36 -9.74 -4.40 23.51
CA ASN A 36 -10.55 -5.30 24.29
C ASN A 36 -10.80 -4.62 25.63
N PHE A 37 -12.06 -4.28 25.88
CA PHE A 37 -12.52 -3.93 27.21
C PHE A 37 -13.00 -5.22 27.86
N GLU A 38 -12.11 -5.93 28.53
CA GLU A 38 -12.52 -6.96 29.49
C GLU A 38 -12.73 -6.29 30.84
N GLU A 39 -13.99 -6.26 31.29
CA GLU A 39 -14.31 -5.97 32.68
C GLU A 39 -13.82 -7.15 33.52
N THR A 40 -12.69 -6.98 34.21
CA THR A 40 -12.30 -7.98 35.20
C THR A 40 -13.24 -7.88 36.40
N THR A 41 -13.62 -9.02 36.96
CA THR A 41 -14.49 -9.16 38.14
C THR A 41 -13.99 -8.42 39.39
N ASN A 42 -12.76 -7.91 39.37
CA ASN A 42 -12.14 -7.13 40.45
C ASN A 42 -12.12 -5.60 40.19
N GLY A 43 -12.84 -5.08 39.20
CA GLY A 43 -12.95 -3.64 38.93
C GLY A 43 -11.72 -3.02 38.23
N GLY A 44 -10.83 -3.86 37.67
CA GLY A 44 -9.70 -3.42 36.86
C GLY A 44 -10.04 -3.43 35.36
N PHE A 45 -9.63 -2.40 34.63
CA PHE A 45 -9.68 -2.39 33.17
C PHE A 45 -8.39 -2.95 32.60
N THR A 46 -8.49 -4.05 31.85
CA THR A 46 -7.35 -4.60 31.09
C THR A 46 -7.41 -4.05 29.68
N ILE A 47 -6.47 -3.16 29.33
CA ILE A 47 -6.35 -2.64 27.95
C ILE A 47 -5.49 -3.64 27.16
N GLY A 48 -6.13 -4.68 26.63
CA GLY A 48 -5.53 -5.59 25.66
C GLY A 48 -5.87 -5.14 24.24
N GLY A 49 -4.87 -5.04 23.36
CA GLY A 49 -5.09 -4.64 21.97
C GLY A 49 -4.20 -5.43 21.02
N SER A 50 -4.71 -5.74 19.84
CA SER A 50 -3.95 -6.46 18.82
C SER A 50 -3.26 -5.50 17.84
N LEU A 51 -1.96 -5.70 17.66
CA LEU A 51 -1.15 -5.04 16.64
C LEU A 51 -1.23 -5.73 15.27
N ASN A 52 -1.95 -6.86 15.15
CA ASN A 52 -2.07 -7.60 13.89
C ASN A 52 -2.61 -6.74 12.73
N PRO A 53 -3.67 -5.92 12.91
CA PRO A 53 -4.19 -5.08 11.83
C PRO A 53 -3.15 -4.08 11.29
N ILE A 54 -2.26 -3.58 12.14
CA ILE A 54 -1.13 -2.72 11.74
C ILE A 54 -0.13 -3.50 10.89
N ASN A 55 0.23 -4.72 11.30
CA ASN A 55 1.15 -5.56 10.54
C ASN A 55 0.60 -5.88 9.13
N PHE A 56 -0.70 -6.16 9.03
CA PHE A 56 -1.36 -6.36 7.74
C PHE A 56 -1.40 -5.09 6.90
N GLY A 57 -1.77 -3.95 7.49
CA GLY A 57 -1.74 -2.67 6.79
C GLY A 57 -0.36 -2.36 6.23
N PHE A 58 0.70 -2.63 7.01
CA PHE A 58 2.08 -2.38 6.62
C PHE A 58 2.49 -3.25 5.42
N ALA A 59 2.22 -4.55 5.47
CA ALA A 59 2.49 -5.46 4.36
C ALA A 59 1.78 -5.01 3.07
N PHE A 60 0.50 -4.66 3.15
CA PHE A 60 -0.26 -4.16 2.00
C PHE A 60 0.29 -2.84 1.44
N GLY A 61 0.70 -1.91 2.31
CA GLY A 61 1.34 -0.66 1.91
C GLY A 61 2.59 -0.89 1.06
N PHE A 62 3.45 -1.82 1.47
CA PHE A 62 4.66 -2.20 0.71
C PHE A 62 4.33 -2.85 -0.63
N ILE A 63 3.36 -3.76 -0.68
CA ILE A 63 2.94 -4.43 -1.93
C ILE A 63 2.44 -3.40 -2.96
N VAL A 64 1.63 -2.43 -2.50
CA VAL A 64 1.13 -1.35 -3.36
C VAL A 64 2.28 -0.47 -3.86
N GLU A 65 3.21 -0.08 -2.98
CA GLU A 65 4.38 0.70 -3.40
C GLU A 65 5.22 -0.04 -4.45
N TRP A 66 5.43 -1.34 -4.26
CA TRP A 66 6.17 -2.19 -5.19
C TRP A 66 5.48 -2.27 -6.55
N SER A 67 4.16 -2.45 -6.56
CA SER A 67 3.34 -2.51 -7.78
C SER A 67 3.37 -1.19 -8.55
N ILE A 68 3.28 -0.05 -7.86
CA ILE A 68 3.34 1.27 -8.49
C ILE A 68 4.74 1.51 -9.09
N LYS A 69 5.81 1.19 -8.36
CA LYS A 69 7.18 1.33 -8.86
C LYS A 69 7.41 0.45 -10.10
N ALA A 70 6.88 -0.76 -10.12
CA ALA A 70 6.96 -1.66 -11.27
C ALA A 70 6.26 -1.06 -12.50
N GLY A 71 5.04 -0.52 -12.33
CA GLY A 71 4.29 0.12 -13.41
C GLY A 71 4.95 1.40 -13.96
N ILE A 72 5.60 2.19 -13.10
CA ILE A 72 6.35 3.38 -13.54
C ILE A 72 7.58 2.97 -14.34
N LYS A 73 8.30 1.93 -13.89
CA LYS A 73 9.51 1.44 -14.57
C LYS A 73 9.20 0.92 -15.97
N SER A 74 8.12 0.15 -16.14
CA SER A 74 7.70 -0.34 -17.46
C SER A 74 7.33 0.81 -18.40
N ALA A 75 6.57 1.80 -17.92
CA ALA A 75 6.19 2.97 -18.71
C ALA A 75 7.41 3.81 -19.18
N GLN A 76 8.44 3.94 -18.35
CA GLN A 76 9.70 4.62 -18.73
C GLN A 76 10.46 3.85 -19.80
N LEU A 77 10.52 2.51 -19.69
CA LEU A 77 11.18 1.64 -20.66
C LEU A 77 10.50 1.69 -22.03
N THR A 78 9.16 1.69 -22.07
CA THR A 78 8.41 1.83 -23.33
C THR A 78 8.69 3.16 -24.02
N LYS A 79 8.76 4.27 -23.25
CA LYS A 79 9.10 5.60 -23.80
C LYS A 79 10.51 5.66 -24.38
N THR A 80 11.48 5.08 -23.68
CA THR A 80 12.88 5.06 -24.16
C THR A 80 13.05 4.20 -25.40
N LEU A 81 12.36 3.04 -25.48
CA LEU A 81 12.33 2.22 -26.69
C LEU A 81 11.69 2.95 -27.88
N ALA A 82 10.57 3.66 -27.66
CA ALA A 82 9.91 4.43 -28.71
C ALA A 82 10.81 5.56 -29.25
N MET A 83 11.48 6.30 -28.35
CA MET A 83 12.46 7.35 -28.72
C MET A 83 13.62 6.78 -29.54
N LYS A 84 14.20 5.66 -29.10
CA LYS A 84 15.33 5.03 -29.80
C LYS A 84 14.94 4.50 -31.19
N LYS A 85 13.70 4.02 -31.36
CA LYS A 85 13.17 3.60 -32.66
C LYS A 85 13.03 4.78 -33.63
N LEU A 86 12.59 5.94 -33.14
CA LEU A 86 12.50 7.17 -33.93
C LEU A 86 13.86 7.71 -34.35
N GLU A 87 14.86 7.66 -33.46
CA GLU A 87 16.25 8.04 -33.81
C GLU A 87 16.82 7.15 -34.92
N LEU A 88 16.60 5.82 -34.82
CA LEU A 88 17.03 4.88 -35.85
C LEU A 88 16.35 5.15 -37.20
N TYR A 89 15.04 5.43 -37.20
CA TYR A 89 14.31 5.78 -38.42
C TYR A 89 14.88 7.05 -39.06
N LYS A 90 15.10 8.10 -38.26
CA LYS A 90 15.66 9.38 -38.74
C LYS A 90 17.09 9.25 -39.27
N LYS A 91 17.90 8.39 -38.66
CA LYS A 91 19.26 8.10 -39.12
C LYS A 91 19.29 7.28 -40.42
N SER A 92 18.33 6.38 -40.60
CA SER A 92 18.19 5.61 -41.85
C SER A 92 17.69 6.47 -43.01
N SER A 93 16.81 7.43 -42.75
CA SER A 93 16.28 8.33 -43.79
C SER A 93 17.25 9.44 -44.21
N SER A 94 18.29 9.72 -43.43
CA SER A 94 19.34 10.68 -43.79
C SER A 94 20.49 10.05 -44.57
N PHE A 95 20.45 8.73 -44.79
CA PHE A 95 21.47 7.96 -45.53
C PHE A 95 21.06 7.66 -46.98
N PHE A 96 19.80 7.93 -47.33
CA PHE A 96 19.26 7.98 -48.69
C PHE A 96 19.03 9.44 -49.08
#